data_AF-A0A067Q616-F1
#
_entry.id   AF-A0A067Q616-F1
#
_cell.length_a   1.000
_cell.length_b   1.000
_cell.length_c   1.000
_cell.angle_alpha   90.00
_cell.angle_beta   90.00
_cell.angle_gamma   90.00
#
_symmetry.space_group_name_H-M   'P 1'
#
loop_
_entity.id
_entity.type
_entity.pdbx_description
1 polymer ?
#
loop_
_entity_poly.entity_id
_entity_poly.type
_entity_poly.pdbx_seq_one_letter_code
_entity_poly.pdbx_strand_id
1 'polypeptide(L)'
;MHWAIVYCKWKATWWMSQKTRREDLSEDLAEGLCAYASEQAISERHCALNWQTSWAAARALAKETTKKLTTSASLVDGESFGDEENMGADADAPSLAEDFDDDDGLCML
;
A
#
# COMPACT_ATOMS: atom_id res chain seq x y z
N MET A 1 -4.96 -3.01 0.47
CA MET A 1 -5.17 -1.56 0.24
C MET A 1 -3.89 -0.72 0.33
N HIS A 2 -2.94 -1.07 1.18
CA HIS A 2 -1.61 -0.44 1.16
C HIS A 2 -0.96 -0.52 -0.24
N TRP A 3 -0.94 -1.71 -0.84
CA TRP A 3 -0.39 -1.93 -2.18
C TRP A 3 -1.04 -1.10 -3.29
N ALA A 4 -2.37 -0.92 -3.26
CA ALA A 4 -3.07 -0.08 -4.23
C ALA A 4 -2.60 1.39 -4.17
N ILE A 5 -2.39 1.92 -2.96
CA ILE A 5 -1.87 3.28 -2.76
C ILE A 5 -0.42 3.39 -3.25
N VAL A 6 0.42 2.40 -2.94
CA VAL A 6 1.82 2.35 -3.40
C VAL A 6 1.87 2.29 -4.93
N TYR A 7 1.04 1.45 -5.54
CA TYR A 7 0.94 1.32 -6.99
C TYR A 7 0.51 2.63 -7.66
N CYS A 8 -0.55 3.29 -7.20
CA CYS A 8 -0.98 4.57 -7.77
C CYS A 8 0.12 5.64 -7.68
N LYS A 9 0.85 5.70 -6.55
CA LYS A 9 1.98 6.62 -6.40
C LYS A 9 3.10 6.30 -7.40
N TRP A 10 3.48 5.03 -7.52
CA TRP A 10 4.46 4.59 -8.49
C TRP A 10 4.01 4.91 -9.93
N LYS A 11 2.77 4.61 -10.28
CA LYS A 11 2.22 4.87 -11.62
C LYS A 11 2.20 6.36 -11.96
N ALA A 12 1.91 7.23 -10.99
CA ALA A 12 2.05 8.68 -11.16
C ALA A 12 3.50 9.11 -11.46
N THR A 13 4.49 8.51 -10.80
CA THR A 13 5.91 8.78 -11.10
C THR A 13 6.34 8.24 -12.46
N TRP A 14 5.79 7.09 -12.85
CA TRP A 14 6.04 6.50 -14.16
C TRP A 14 5.51 7.38 -15.30
N TRP A 15 4.28 7.92 -15.16
CA TRP A 15 3.72 8.87 -16.12
C TRP A 15 4.57 10.12 -16.27
N MET A 16 5.04 10.70 -15.16
CA MET A 16 5.93 11.86 -15.21
C MET A 16 7.24 11.57 -15.94
N SER A 17 7.75 10.34 -15.83
CA SER A 17 8.97 9.91 -16.52
C SER A 17 8.78 9.69 -18.02
N GLN A 18 7.54 9.52 -18.50
CA GLN A 18 7.26 9.38 -19.94
C GLN A 18 7.42 10.71 -20.69
N LYS A 19 7.32 11.85 -20.02
CA LYS A 19 7.42 13.18 -20.62
C LYS A 19 8.74 13.42 -21.36
N THR A 20 9.82 12.87 -20.85
CA THR A 20 11.18 13.09 -21.36
C THR A 20 11.69 11.89 -22.17
N ARG A 21 10.84 10.91 -22.47
CA ARG A 21 11.27 9.65 -23.11
C ARG A 21 11.29 9.72 -24.64
N ARG A 22 10.59 10.67 -25.25
CA ARG A 22 10.50 10.80 -26.71
C ARG A 22 10.95 12.19 -27.11
N GLU A 23 12.10 12.25 -27.77
CA GLU A 23 12.74 13.49 -28.23
C GLU A 23 12.59 13.67 -29.76
N ASP A 24 12.09 12.66 -30.46
CA ASP A 24 11.99 12.55 -31.91
C ASP A 24 10.59 12.87 -32.47
N LEU A 25 9.80 13.64 -31.73
CA LEU A 25 8.40 13.97 -32.09
C LEU A 25 8.27 15.42 -32.56
N SER A 26 7.22 15.70 -33.35
CA SER A 26 6.82 17.08 -33.64
C SER A 26 6.47 17.81 -32.34
N GLU A 27 6.76 19.10 -32.29
CA GLU A 27 6.59 19.94 -31.09
C GLU A 27 5.16 19.86 -30.52
N ASP A 28 4.14 19.99 -31.38
CA ASP A 28 2.72 19.88 -30.98
C ASP A 28 2.38 18.52 -30.33
N LEU A 29 2.98 17.43 -30.83
CA LEU A 29 2.73 16.09 -30.31
C LEU A 29 3.49 15.87 -28.99
N ALA A 30 4.70 16.41 -28.86
CA ALA A 30 5.46 16.39 -27.62
C ALA A 30 4.73 17.17 -26.51
N GLU A 31 4.19 18.34 -26.82
CA GLU A 31 3.38 19.13 -25.89
C GLU A 31 2.12 18.37 -25.46
N GLY A 32 1.38 17.81 -26.43
CA GLY A 32 0.18 17.02 -26.14
C GLY A 32 0.45 15.80 -25.25
N LEU A 33 1.53 15.07 -25.51
CA LEU A 33 1.94 13.93 -24.67
C LEU A 33 2.38 14.38 -23.27
N CYS A 34 3.06 15.53 -23.16
CA CYS A 34 3.45 16.08 -21.86
C CYS A 34 2.22 16.49 -21.04
N ALA A 35 1.25 17.15 -21.67
CA ALA A 35 -0.03 17.52 -21.05
C ALA A 35 -0.78 16.27 -20.58
N TYR A 36 -0.94 15.28 -21.47
CA TYR A 36 -1.63 14.03 -21.14
C TYR A 36 -0.94 13.27 -20.00
N ALA A 37 0.38 13.09 -20.05
CA ALA A 37 1.13 12.42 -18.99
C ALA A 37 1.04 13.17 -17.65
N SER A 38 0.98 14.52 -17.68
CA SER A 38 0.74 15.33 -16.48
C SER A 38 -0.62 15.03 -15.86
N GLU A 39 -1.66 15.03 -16.69
CA GLU A 39 -3.04 14.79 -16.26
C GLU A 39 -3.19 13.40 -15.66
N GLN A 40 -2.64 12.38 -16.32
CA GLN A 40 -2.64 11.01 -15.80
C GLN A 40 -1.91 10.91 -14.47
N ALA A 41 -0.75 11.55 -14.32
CA ALA A 41 -0.03 11.57 -13.05
C ALA A 41 -0.81 12.26 -11.92
N ILE A 42 -1.55 13.33 -12.22
CA ILE A 42 -2.41 14.01 -11.24
C ILE A 42 -3.58 13.12 -10.83
N SER A 43 -4.25 12.49 -11.80
CA SER A 43 -5.38 11.59 -11.57
C SER A 43 -4.99 10.43 -10.63
N GLU A 44 -3.85 9.78 -10.90
CA GLU A 44 -3.35 8.68 -10.06
C GLU A 44 -2.98 9.15 -8.64
N ARG A 45 -2.44 10.37 -8.48
CA ARG A 45 -2.20 10.96 -7.16
C ARG A 45 -3.49 11.23 -6.40
N HIS A 46 -4.52 11.74 -7.08
CA HIS A 46 -5.84 11.93 -6.47
C HIS A 46 -6.45 10.60 -6.04
N CYS A 47 -6.33 9.56 -6.86
CA CYS A 47 -6.75 8.21 -6.49
C CYS A 47 -6.02 7.76 -5.22
N ALA A 48 -4.69 7.84 -5.17
CA ALA A 48 -3.92 7.47 -3.99
C ALA A 48 -4.33 8.24 -2.72
N LEU A 49 -4.66 9.54 -2.84
CA LEU A 49 -5.11 10.38 -1.73
C LEU A 49 -6.51 10.00 -1.24
N ASN A 50 -7.45 9.76 -2.15
CA ASN A 50 -8.80 9.31 -1.81
C ASN A 50 -8.74 8.01 -1.02
N TRP A 51 -7.96 7.04 -1.50
CA TRP A 51 -7.82 5.74 -0.85
C TRP A 51 -7.14 5.87 0.52
N GLN A 52 -6.11 6.72 0.65
CA GLN A 52 -5.49 7.01 1.95
C GLN A 52 -6.51 7.58 2.94
N THR A 53 -7.35 8.52 2.50
CA THR A 53 -8.34 9.21 3.34
C THR A 53 -9.44 8.26 3.80
N SER A 54 -10.04 7.51 2.87
CA SER A 54 -11.08 6.52 3.18
C SER A 54 -10.59 5.47 4.18
N TRP A 55 -9.35 4.98 3.99
CA TRP A 55 -8.79 3.96 4.89
C TRP A 55 -8.26 4.50 6.21
N ALA A 56 -7.87 5.78 6.28
CA ALA A 56 -7.51 6.41 7.55
C ALA A 56 -8.70 6.41 8.52
N ALA A 57 -9.89 6.79 8.03
CA ALA A 57 -11.12 6.76 8.80
C ALA A 57 -11.47 5.33 9.27
N ALA A 58 -11.40 4.35 8.36
CA ALA A 58 -11.67 2.94 8.71
C ALA A 58 -10.69 2.41 9.78
N ARG A 59 -9.39 2.72 9.67
CA ARG A 59 -8.40 2.33 10.68
C ARG A 59 -8.62 3.01 12.03
N ALA A 60 -9.05 4.28 12.04
CA ALA A 60 -9.36 4.98 13.28
C ALA A 60 -10.53 4.31 14.01
N LEU A 61 -11.60 3.97 13.27
CA LEU A 61 -12.75 3.24 13.83
C LEU A 61 -12.35 1.86 14.36
N ALA A 62 -11.57 1.10 13.60
CA ALA A 62 -11.08 -0.21 14.03
C ALA A 62 -10.25 -0.14 15.31
N LYS A 63 -9.37 0.86 15.45
CA LYS A 63 -8.58 1.07 16.67
C LYS A 63 -9.45 1.39 17.87
N GLU A 64 -10.47 2.22 17.68
CA GLU A 64 -11.39 2.60 18.75
C GLU A 64 -12.23 1.41 19.21
N THR A 65 -12.72 0.57 18.29
CA THR A 65 -13.48 -0.63 18.66
C THR A 65 -12.61 -1.66 19.35
N THR A 66 -11.37 -1.89 18.90
CA THR A 66 -10.44 -2.80 19.60
C THR A 66 -10.15 -2.32 21.01
N LYS A 67 -9.95 -1.00 21.21
CA LYS A 67 -9.68 -0.42 22.53
C LYS A 67 -10.88 -0.57 23.47
N LYS A 68 -12.10 -0.36 22.96
CA LYS A 68 -13.33 -0.59 23.74
C LYS A 68 -13.44 -2.05 24.16
N LEU A 69 -13.22 -2.98 23.23
CA LEU A 69 -13.34 -4.41 23.48
C LEU A 69 -12.34 -4.89 24.56
N THR A 70 -11.07 -4.46 24.47
CA THR A 70 -10.05 -4.78 25.48
C THR A 70 -10.34 -4.15 26.84
N THR A 71 -10.92 -2.95 26.87
CA THR A 71 -11.31 -2.29 28.13
C THR A 71 -12.47 -3.01 28.81
N SER A 72 -13.47 -3.45 28.03
CA SER A 72 -14.57 -4.27 28.56
C SER A 72 -14.15 -5.69 28.95
N ALA A 73 -13.14 -6.27 28.29
CA ALA A 73 -12.57 -7.56 28.68
C ALA A 73 -11.75 -7.47 29.98
N SER A 74 -11.11 -6.34 30.26
CA SER A 74 -10.30 -6.13 31.47
C SER A 74 -11.11 -5.88 32.75
N LEU A 75 -12.43 -5.64 32.64
CA LEU A 75 -13.33 -5.46 33.79
C LEU A 75 -13.92 -6.77 34.31
N VAL A 76 -13.56 -7.91 33.71
CA VAL A 76 -13.96 -9.24 34.16
C VAL A 76 -12.69 -9.95 34.66
N ASP A 77 -12.73 -10.31 35.94
CA ASP A 77 -11.79 -11.15 36.69
C ASP A 77 -10.40 -10.58 37.00
N GLY A 78 -10.32 -9.92 38.16
CA GLY A 78 -9.19 -10.19 39.04
C GLY A 78 -9.38 -11.57 39.68
N GLU A 79 -8.61 -12.56 39.25
CA GLU A 79 -7.80 -13.41 40.14
C GLU A 79 -6.98 -14.47 39.36
N SER A 80 -5.66 -14.29 39.42
CA SER A 80 -4.60 -15.30 39.51
C SER A 80 -4.52 -16.40 38.42
N PHE A 81 -3.80 -16.12 37.34
CA PHE A 81 -3.11 -17.17 36.57
C PHE A 81 -1.66 -17.26 37.05
N GLY A 82 -1.30 -18.43 37.59
CA GLY A 82 -0.01 -18.69 38.23
C GLY A 82 1.17 -18.63 37.26
N ASP A 83 2.33 -18.32 37.84
CA ASP A 83 3.65 -18.53 37.25
C ASP A 83 3.79 -19.98 36.74
N GLU A 84 4.06 -20.14 35.44
CA GLU A 84 4.78 -21.32 34.92
C GLU A 84 5.79 -20.87 33.86
N GLU A 85 7.01 -20.73 34.34
CA GLU A 85 8.32 -21.08 33.75
C GLU A 85 8.52 -21.06 32.23
N ASN A 86 9.41 -20.14 31.84
CA ASN A 86 10.51 -20.28 30.89
C ASN A 86 10.92 -21.73 30.53
N MET A 87 10.68 -22.15 29.30
CA MET A 87 11.54 -23.10 28.57
C MET A 87 11.76 -22.61 27.14
N GLY A 88 13.02 -22.41 26.78
CA GLY A 88 13.44 -21.90 25.49
C GLY A 88 13.64 -22.95 24.40
N ALA A 89 14.60 -22.62 23.53
CA ALA A 89 15.15 -23.36 22.40
C ALA A 89 14.46 -23.12 21.04
N ASP A 90 15.04 -22.17 20.31
CA ASP A 90 15.52 -22.30 18.94
C ASP A 90 14.79 -23.31 18.04
N ALA A 91 14.02 -22.78 17.10
CA ALA A 91 13.76 -23.44 15.83
C ALA A 91 13.97 -22.41 14.72
N ASP A 92 15.06 -22.60 13.99
CA ASP A 92 15.34 -22.01 12.68
C ASP A 92 14.06 -21.95 11.84
N ALA A 93 13.52 -20.74 11.67
CA ALA A 93 12.51 -20.49 10.67
C ALA A 93 13.23 -20.29 9.32
N PRO A 94 13.00 -21.16 8.32
CA PRO A 94 13.67 -21.04 7.03
C PRO A 94 13.31 -19.71 6.36
N SER A 95 14.37 -19.06 5.87
CA SER A 95 14.34 -17.92 4.94
C SER A 95 13.43 -18.21 3.74
N LEU A 96 12.22 -17.65 3.76
CA LEU A 96 11.34 -17.55 2.60
C LEU A 96 11.88 -16.48 1.63
N ALA A 97 13.00 -16.80 1.00
CA ALA A 97 13.35 -16.27 -0.31
C ALA A 97 12.64 -17.16 -1.33
N GLU A 98 11.36 -16.89 -1.57
CA GLU A 98 10.64 -17.44 -2.71
C GLU A 98 10.60 -16.36 -3.78
N ASP A 99 11.29 -16.67 -4.88
CA ASP A 99 11.23 -16.03 -6.18
C ASP A 99 9.79 -15.65 -6.55
N PHE A 100 9.54 -14.34 -6.64
CA PHE A 100 8.50 -13.88 -7.55
C PHE A 100 9.14 -13.77 -8.92
N ASP A 101 9.11 -14.90 -9.63
CA ASP A 101 9.35 -14.97 -11.06
C ASP A 101 8.45 -13.96 -11.79
N ASP A 102 9.09 -13.24 -12.72
CA ASP A 102 8.47 -12.44 -13.76
C ASP A 102 7.42 -13.29 -14.52
N ASP A 103 6.14 -12.90 -14.43
CA ASP A 103 5.14 -13.27 -15.42
C ASP A 103 4.64 -12.01 -16.13
N ASP A 104 5.22 -11.80 -17.31
CA ASP A 104 4.85 -10.84 -18.33
C ASP A 104 3.50 -11.22 -18.97
N GLY A 105 2.42 -11.12 -18.19
CA GLY A 105 1.05 -11.39 -18.63
C GLY A 105 0.35 -10.15 -19.17
N LEU A 106 0.53 -9.87 -20.46
CA LEU A 106 -0.28 -8.97 -21.29
C LEU A 106 -1.77 -8.90 -20.89
N CYS A 107 -2.20 -7.78 -20.29
CA CYS A 107 -3.59 -7.32 -20.37
C CYS A 107 -3.65 -6.13 -21.33
N MET A 108 -3.60 -6.42 -22.63
CA MET A 108 -4.27 -5.57 -23.61
C MET A 108 -5.77 -5.83 -23.51
N LEU A 109 -6.53 -4.80 -23.16
CA LEU A 109 -7.79 -4.36 -23.81
C LEU A 109 -8.32 -3.12 -23.08
#